data_AF-A0A4P9Y4K1-F1
#
_entry.id   AF-A0A4P9Y4K1-F1
#
_cell.length_a   1.000
_cell.length_b   1.000
_cell.length_c   1.000
_cell.angle_alpha   90.00
_cell.angle_beta   90.00
_cell.angle_gamma   90.00
#
_symmetry.space_group_name_H-M   'P 1'
#
loop_
_entity.id
_entity.type
_entity.pdbx_description
1 polymer ?
#
loop_
_entity_poly.entity_id
_entity_poly.type
_entity_poly.pdbx_seq_one_letter_code
_entity_poly.pdbx_strand_id
1 'polypeptide(L)'
;MADRKAINKYYPPDYDPSKGGLNKAQGSHVLRKRARKLDQGILVIRSAILFSASRFNAEKKRVGSYYTTPVWSFRMKCPSCSQWFEIHTDPKNSEYIVVSGARKRAEVPEEQEEQEERKARDKERREVNSFARAEYEEEEKRRKREAEKRIAELQQVSDTHWEDPFEKNQRARHLFRQGRALRDEESKKDSRIQDRYSLSIPLLAPCAEDEEKAKLTAFQGKFILL
;
A
#
# COMPACT_ATOMS: atom_id res chain seq x y z
N MET A 1 -9.22 -7.01 -33.46
CA MET A 1 -7.93 -6.83 -32.75
C MET A 1 -7.04 -8.01 -33.08
N ALA A 2 -5.78 -7.79 -33.44
CA ALA A 2 -4.84 -8.89 -33.65
C ALA A 2 -4.54 -9.60 -32.32
N ASP A 3 -4.39 -10.92 -32.35
CA ASP A 3 -4.11 -11.72 -31.18
C ASP A 3 -2.72 -11.38 -30.58
N ARG A 4 -2.63 -11.27 -29.24
CA ARG A 4 -1.40 -10.93 -28.52
C ARG A 4 -0.29 -11.95 -28.78
N LYS A 5 -0.66 -13.21 -29.00
CA LYS A 5 0.27 -14.31 -29.27
C LYS A 5 0.05 -14.88 -30.68
N ALA A 6 -0.22 -14.03 -31.66
CA ALA A 6 -0.31 -14.48 -33.05
C ALA A 6 0.94 -15.30 -33.43
N ILE A 7 0.73 -16.52 -33.93
CA ILE A 7 1.82 -17.43 -34.32
C ILE A 7 2.46 -16.90 -35.60
N ASN A 8 1.61 -16.59 -36.60
CA ASN A 8 2.04 -16.08 -37.89
C ASN A 8 2.02 -14.55 -37.91
N LYS A 9 3.08 -13.94 -38.47
CA LYS A 9 3.18 -12.50 -38.73
C LYS A 9 3.41 -12.32 -40.21
N TYR A 10 2.74 -11.34 -40.81
CA TYR A 10 2.97 -10.99 -42.21
C TYR A 10 4.34 -10.34 -42.35
N TYR A 11 5.15 -10.86 -43.27
CA TYR A 11 6.39 -10.24 -43.73
C TYR A 11 6.17 -9.83 -45.20
N PRO A 12 6.51 -8.59 -45.59
CA PRO A 12 6.36 -8.17 -46.98
C PRO A 12 7.32 -8.96 -47.89
N PRO A 13 6.97 -9.17 -49.17
CA PRO A 13 7.77 -9.99 -50.09
C PRO A 13 9.18 -9.44 -50.32
N ASP A 14 9.38 -8.13 -50.16
CA ASP A 14 10.68 -7.47 -50.30
C ASP A 14 11.57 -7.56 -49.04
N TYR A 15 11.07 -8.16 -47.94
CA TYR A 15 11.82 -8.27 -46.69
C TYR A 15 12.83 -9.40 -46.74
N ASP A 16 14.11 -9.02 -46.69
CA ASP A 16 15.23 -9.94 -46.57
C ASP A 16 15.63 -10.12 -45.09
N PRO A 17 15.47 -11.33 -44.51
CA PRO A 17 15.80 -11.59 -43.11
C PRO A 17 17.30 -11.40 -42.81
N SER A 18 18.18 -11.50 -43.81
CA SER A 18 19.62 -11.30 -43.65
C SER A 18 19.98 -9.85 -43.30
N LYS A 19 19.12 -8.88 -43.66
CA LYS A 19 19.31 -7.44 -43.38
C LYS A 19 18.91 -7.04 -41.95
N GLY A 20 18.42 -7.99 -41.16
CA GLY A 20 18.00 -7.83 -39.77
C GLY A 20 16.49 -7.74 -39.60
N GLY A 21 16.02 -7.48 -38.38
CA GLY A 21 14.59 -7.49 -38.05
C GLY A 21 13.74 -6.44 -38.78
N LEU A 22 12.44 -6.69 -38.91
CA LEU A 22 11.47 -5.82 -39.60
C LEU A 22 11.54 -4.33 -39.17
N ASN A 23 11.74 -4.08 -37.87
CA ASN A 23 11.90 -2.71 -37.36
C ASN A 23 13.11 -2.00 -37.97
N LYS A 24 14.23 -2.71 -38.15
CA LYS A 24 15.45 -2.19 -38.78
C LYS A 24 15.25 -1.89 -40.26
N ALA A 25 14.52 -2.76 -40.97
CA ALA A 25 14.14 -2.53 -42.37
C ALA A 25 13.24 -1.28 -42.52
N GLN A 26 12.39 -0.99 -41.53
CA GLN A 26 11.56 0.21 -41.48
C GLN A 26 12.24 1.43 -40.84
N GLY A 27 13.55 1.35 -40.50
CA GLY A 27 14.28 2.46 -39.86
C GLY A 27 13.79 2.82 -38.46
N SER A 28 13.05 1.95 -37.79
CA SER A 28 12.46 2.17 -36.47
C SER A 28 13.17 1.37 -35.38
N HIS A 29 13.28 1.93 -34.17
CA HIS A 29 13.81 1.21 -33.01
C HIS A 29 12.70 0.44 -32.30
N VAL A 30 13.00 -0.78 -31.79
CA VAL A 30 12.04 -1.65 -31.07
C VAL A 30 11.40 -0.91 -29.88
N LEU A 31 12.21 -0.14 -29.14
CA LEU A 31 11.76 0.64 -27.98
C LEU A 31 11.15 2.02 -28.36
N ARG A 32 11.06 2.34 -29.66
CA ARG A 32 10.48 3.57 -30.21
C ARG A 32 10.94 4.82 -29.44
N LYS A 33 9.99 5.60 -28.90
CA LYS A 33 10.23 6.86 -28.20
C LYS A 33 11.10 6.71 -26.94
N ARG A 34 11.23 5.51 -26.36
CA ARG A 34 12.02 5.30 -25.14
C ARG A 34 13.53 5.26 -25.38
N ALA A 35 13.94 4.89 -26.59
CA ALA A 35 15.34 4.83 -27.01
C ALA A 35 15.79 6.07 -27.81
N ARG A 36 15.09 7.20 -27.65
CA ARG A 36 15.42 8.44 -28.35
C ARG A 36 16.80 9.01 -28.02
N LYS A 37 17.31 8.71 -26.82
CA LYS A 37 18.61 9.20 -26.30
C LYS A 37 19.62 8.06 -26.12
N LEU A 38 19.47 6.99 -26.91
CA LEU A 38 20.31 5.80 -26.76
C LEU A 38 21.77 6.06 -27.18
N ASP A 39 21.98 6.98 -28.11
CA ASP A 39 23.27 7.58 -28.48
C ASP A 39 24.01 8.17 -27.28
N GLN A 40 23.27 8.74 -26.32
CA GLN A 40 23.81 9.29 -25.07
C GLN A 40 23.90 8.25 -23.94
N GLY A 41 23.58 6.98 -24.22
CA GLY A 41 23.50 5.91 -23.22
C GLY A 41 22.32 6.05 -22.25
N ILE A 42 21.29 6.83 -22.61
CA ILE A 42 20.11 7.10 -21.77
C ILE A 42 18.91 6.32 -22.29
N LEU A 43 18.32 5.50 -21.41
CA LEU A 43 17.09 4.77 -21.71
C LEU A 43 15.94 5.26 -20.85
N VAL A 44 14.82 5.64 -21.46
CA VAL A 44 13.62 6.03 -20.72
C VAL A 44 12.86 4.79 -20.25
N ILE A 45 12.76 4.60 -18.95
CA ILE A 45 12.11 3.46 -18.31
C ILE A 45 10.94 3.94 -17.45
N ARG A 46 9.88 3.13 -17.37
CA ARG A 46 8.78 3.37 -16.45
C ARG A 46 9.12 2.71 -15.11
N SER A 47 9.44 3.52 -14.10
CA SER A 47 9.78 3.04 -12.76
C SER A 47 8.71 3.44 -11.75
N ALA A 48 8.47 2.60 -10.76
CA ALA A 48 7.67 2.92 -9.58
C ALA A 48 8.63 3.26 -8.44
N ILE A 49 8.40 4.37 -7.75
CA ILE A 49 9.12 4.67 -6.51
C ILE A 49 8.39 3.95 -5.38
N LEU A 50 9.11 3.16 -4.58
CA LEU A 50 8.56 2.26 -3.54
C LEU A 50 7.58 2.93 -2.57
N PHE A 51 7.69 4.25 -2.38
CA PHE A 51 6.84 5.01 -1.46
C PHE A 51 5.59 5.64 -2.13
N SER A 52 5.56 5.78 -3.45
CA SER A 52 4.43 6.41 -4.14
C SER A 52 3.76 5.41 -5.09
N ALA A 53 2.44 5.30 -5.03
CA ALA A 53 1.65 4.52 -6.01
C ALA A 53 1.75 5.06 -7.46
N SER A 54 2.50 6.15 -7.68
CA SER A 54 2.70 6.79 -8.97
C SER A 54 3.89 6.20 -9.73
N ARG A 55 3.70 6.01 -11.04
CA ARG A 55 4.73 5.53 -11.96
C ARG A 55 5.34 6.70 -12.73
N PHE A 56 6.66 6.81 -12.72
CA PHE A 56 7.41 7.88 -13.37
C PHE A 56 8.10 7.36 -14.63
N ASN A 57 8.24 8.26 -15.62
CA ASN A 57 9.19 8.03 -16.71
C ASN A 57 10.55 8.55 -16.23
N ALA A 58 11.51 7.65 -16.07
CA ALA A 58 12.86 7.97 -15.59
C ALA A 58 13.89 7.75 -16.71
N GLU A 59 14.85 8.65 -16.80
CA GLU A 59 16.04 8.51 -17.63
C GLU A 59 17.06 7.65 -16.89
N LYS A 60 17.23 6.40 -17.33
CA LYS A 60 18.24 5.47 -16.79
C LYS A 60 19.55 5.68 -17.55
N LYS A 61 20.62 5.99 -16.81
CA LYS A 61 22.00 6.16 -17.33
C LYS A 61 22.98 5.35 -16.49
N ARG A 62 23.99 4.74 -17.11
CA ARG A 62 25.12 4.15 -16.37
C ARG A 62 26.10 5.27 -16.00
N VAL A 63 26.37 5.46 -14.71
CA VAL A 63 27.27 6.53 -14.22
C VAL A 63 28.60 5.96 -13.72
N GLY A 64 28.60 4.74 -13.21
CA GLY A 64 29.82 4.08 -12.76
C GLY A 64 29.66 2.58 -12.61
N SER A 65 30.58 1.96 -11.88
CA SER A 65 30.51 0.56 -11.49
C SER A 65 31.11 0.38 -10.09
N TYR A 66 30.43 -0.41 -9.27
CA TYR A 66 30.95 -0.94 -8.03
C TYR A 66 31.45 -2.37 -8.30
N TYR A 67 32.78 -2.52 -8.39
CA TYR A 67 33.43 -3.71 -8.95
C TYR A 67 32.84 -4.07 -10.34
N THR A 68 32.18 -5.22 -10.47
CA THR A 68 31.54 -5.69 -11.70
C THR A 68 30.09 -5.20 -11.86
N THR A 69 29.49 -4.66 -10.79
CA THR A 69 28.08 -4.25 -10.79
C THR A 69 27.92 -2.81 -11.26
N PRO A 70 27.14 -2.52 -12.30
CA PRO A 70 26.94 -1.15 -12.79
C PRO A 70 26.13 -0.32 -11.80
N VAL A 71 26.59 0.91 -11.55
CA VAL A 71 25.85 1.93 -10.81
C VAL A 71 24.97 2.70 -11.79
N TRP A 72 23.66 2.63 -11.57
CA TRP A 72 22.65 3.28 -12.38
C TRP A 72 22.21 4.59 -11.74
N SER A 73 22.17 5.63 -12.56
CA SER A 73 21.46 6.87 -12.26
C SER A 73 20.06 6.83 -12.87
N PHE A 74 19.07 7.21 -12.06
CA PHE A 74 17.70 7.43 -12.45
C PHE A 74 17.36 8.88 -12.26
N ARG A 75 17.19 9.60 -13.37
CA ARG A 75 16.79 11.01 -13.36
C ARG A 75 15.33 11.13 -13.76
N MET A 76 14.50 11.79 -12.96
CA MET A 76 13.07 11.96 -13.27
C MET A 76 12.53 13.31 -12.81
N LYS A 77 11.41 13.71 -13.40
CA LYS A 77 10.78 15.02 -13.20
C LYS A 77 9.68 14.92 -12.13
N CYS A 78 9.67 15.84 -11.17
CA CYS A 78 8.61 15.96 -10.19
C CYS A 78 7.30 16.46 -10.87
N PRO A 79 6.16 15.77 -10.68
CA PRO A 79 4.86 16.15 -11.23
C PRO A 79 4.37 17.50 -10.70
N SER A 80 4.71 17.85 -9.45
CA SER A 80 4.24 19.06 -8.79
C SER A 80 5.08 20.28 -9.15
N CYS A 81 6.41 20.23 -8.97
CA CYS A 81 7.29 21.40 -9.13
C CYS A 81 8.09 21.42 -10.44
N SER A 82 7.91 20.43 -11.33
CA SER A 82 8.67 20.31 -12.58
C SER A 82 10.20 20.20 -12.43
N GLN A 83 10.73 20.10 -11.21
CA GLN A 83 12.15 19.96 -10.94
C GLN A 83 12.63 18.53 -11.22
N TRP A 84 13.87 18.40 -11.68
CA TRP A 84 14.51 17.11 -11.84
C TRP A 84 15.18 16.68 -10.55
N PHE A 85 15.03 15.42 -10.19
CA PHE A 85 15.78 14.78 -9.13
C PHE A 85 16.48 13.54 -9.64
N GLU A 86 17.58 13.17 -8.98
CA GLU A 86 18.46 12.10 -9.40
C GLU A 86 18.73 11.14 -8.24
N ILE A 87 18.56 9.85 -8.53
CA ILE A 87 18.74 8.76 -7.59
C ILE A 87 19.74 7.78 -8.17
N HIS A 88 20.75 7.40 -7.39
CA HIS A 88 21.74 6.39 -7.76
C HIS A 88 21.51 5.11 -6.99
N THR A 89 21.83 3.97 -7.61
CA THR A 89 21.90 2.67 -6.93
C THR A 89 23.22 2.56 -6.16
N ASP A 90 23.18 2.12 -4.91
CA ASP A 90 24.37 1.74 -4.14
C ASP A 90 24.41 0.23 -3.92
N PRO A 91 25.18 -0.53 -4.72
CA PRO A 91 25.32 -1.97 -4.57
C PRO A 91 25.98 -2.41 -3.27
N LYS A 92 26.72 -1.54 -2.57
CA LYS A 92 27.42 -1.91 -1.32
C LYS A 92 26.43 -2.10 -0.17
N ASN A 93 25.50 -1.15 -0.03
CA ASN A 93 24.51 -1.14 1.05
C ASN A 93 23.13 -1.67 0.60
N SER A 94 22.99 -2.04 -0.68
CA SER A 94 21.69 -2.42 -1.29
C SER A 94 20.63 -1.32 -1.19
N GLU A 95 21.06 -0.05 -1.23
CA GLU A 95 20.20 1.12 -1.05
C GLU A 95 20.15 2.00 -2.31
N TYR A 96 19.20 2.94 -2.32
CA TYR A 96 19.12 4.01 -3.30
C TYR A 96 19.52 5.33 -2.63
N ILE A 97 20.53 6.00 -3.18
CA ILE A 97 21.03 7.26 -2.67
C ILE A 97 20.48 8.40 -3.52
N VAL A 98 19.89 9.39 -2.86
CA VAL A 98 19.44 10.61 -3.54
C VAL A 98 20.63 11.54 -3.70
N VAL A 99 20.98 11.86 -4.95
CA VAL A 99 22.13 12.72 -5.27
C VAL A 99 21.71 14.19 -5.37
N SER A 100 20.55 14.45 -5.99
CA SER A 100 20.08 15.81 -6.19
C SER A 100 18.56 15.91 -6.26
N GLY A 101 18.02 17.07 -5.89
CA GLY A 101 16.62 17.46 -6.13
C GLY A 101 15.57 16.79 -5.24
N ALA A 102 15.97 15.90 -4.33
CA ALA A 102 15.07 15.29 -3.35
C ALA A 102 15.81 15.02 -2.03
N ARG A 103 15.04 14.70 -0.98
CA ARG A 103 15.56 14.26 0.32
C ARG A 103 14.88 12.96 0.73
N LYS A 104 15.61 12.08 1.41
CA LYS A 104 15.02 10.87 2.02
C LYS A 104 13.99 11.32 3.05
N ARG A 105 12.82 10.69 3.08
CA ARG A 105 11.84 10.91 4.14
C ARG A 105 12.44 10.36 5.43
N ALA A 106 12.56 11.19 6.46
CA ALA A 106 12.90 10.71 7.79
C ALA A 106 11.68 9.97 8.33
N GLU A 107 11.70 8.64 8.23
CA GLU A 107 10.76 7.77 8.94
C GLU A 107 11.49 7.19 10.14
N VAL A 108 11.89 8.06 11.06
CA VAL A 108 12.15 7.61 12.43
C VAL A 108 11.16 8.37 13.28
N PRO A 109 10.11 7.71 13.80
CA PRO A 109 9.40 8.26 14.94
C PRO A 109 10.46 8.47 16.02
N GLU A 110 10.60 9.68 16.56
CA GLU A 110 11.59 10.01 17.61
C GLU A 110 11.54 8.98 18.78
N GLU A 111 10.38 8.39 19.02
CA GLU A 111 10.14 7.31 19.98
C GLU A 111 10.89 6.00 19.69
N GLN A 112 11.13 5.65 18.42
CA GLN A 112 11.86 4.43 18.05
C GLN A 112 13.37 4.61 18.23
N GLU A 113 13.89 5.79 17.90
CA GLU A 113 15.30 6.16 18.15
C GLU A 113 15.61 6.12 19.65
N GLU A 114 14.76 6.74 20.49
CA GLU A 114 14.96 6.71 21.94
C GLU A 114 14.86 5.29 22.53
N GLN A 115 13.95 4.45 22.00
CA GLN A 115 13.86 3.05 22.40
C GLN A 115 15.07 2.22 21.97
N GLU A 116 15.62 2.45 20.79
CA GLU A 116 16.82 1.76 20.31
C GLU A 116 18.06 2.18 21.11
N GLU A 117 18.20 3.47 21.42
CA GLU A 117 19.28 3.95 22.30
C GLU A 117 19.18 3.38 23.72
N ARG A 118 17.97 3.32 24.30
CA ARG A 118 17.75 2.69 25.60
C ARG A 118 18.12 1.20 25.57
N LYS A 119 17.70 0.47 24.54
CA LYS A 119 18.07 -0.94 24.35
C LYS A 119 19.57 -1.14 24.18
N ALA A 120 20.25 -0.23 23.48
CA ALA A 120 21.70 -0.27 23.29
C ALA A 120 22.44 -0.05 24.62
N ARG A 121 22.03 0.95 25.41
CA ARG A 121 22.59 1.21 26.75
C ARG A 121 22.35 0.04 27.71
N ASP A 122 21.15 -0.54 27.70
CA ASP A 122 20.83 -1.71 28.52
C ASP A 122 21.66 -2.93 28.11
N LYS A 123 21.94 -3.10 26.82
CA LYS A 123 22.79 -4.16 26.30
C LYS A 123 24.24 -3.99 26.76
N GLU A 124 24.79 -2.78 26.65
CA GLU A 124 26.13 -2.46 27.14
C GLU A 124 26.26 -2.74 28.65
N ARG A 125 25.27 -2.33 29.45
CA ARG A 125 25.24 -2.62 30.90
C ARG A 125 25.24 -4.12 31.21
N ARG A 126 24.60 -4.95 30.37
CA ARG A 126 24.58 -6.42 30.49
C ARG A 126 25.90 -7.07 30.06
N GLU A 127 26.61 -6.48 29.11
CA GLU A 127 27.91 -6.99 28.65
C GLU A 127 29.01 -6.70 29.68
N VAL A 128 28.91 -5.59 30.41
CA VAL A 128 29.89 -5.19 31.44
C VAL A 128 29.68 -5.92 32.77
N ASN A 129 28.43 -6.21 33.17
CA ASN A 129 28.12 -6.79 34.48
C ASN A 129 27.49 -8.19 34.39
N SER A 130 28.22 -9.20 34.87
CA SER A 130 27.75 -10.60 34.92
C SER A 130 26.46 -10.80 35.73
N PHE A 131 26.32 -10.10 36.86
CA PHE A 131 25.09 -10.15 37.69
C PHE A 131 23.87 -9.58 36.96
N ALA A 132 24.01 -8.44 36.27
CA ALA A 132 22.92 -7.83 35.51
C ALA A 132 22.45 -8.71 34.34
N ARG A 133 23.37 -9.51 33.75
CA ARG A 133 23.03 -10.49 32.73
C ARG A 133 22.23 -11.67 33.31
N ALA A 134 22.63 -12.19 34.46
CA ALA A 134 21.95 -13.31 35.12
C ALA A 134 20.53 -12.93 35.57
N GLU A 135 20.34 -11.75 36.18
CA GLU A 135 19.03 -11.23 36.57
C GLU A 135 18.08 -11.09 35.36
N TYR A 136 18.58 -10.55 34.25
CA TYR A 136 17.80 -10.42 33.02
C TYR A 136 17.40 -11.78 32.44
N GLU A 137 18.31 -12.76 32.44
CA GLU A 137 18.01 -14.10 31.94
C GLU A 137 16.95 -14.80 32.80
N GLU A 138 17.00 -14.63 34.12
CA GLU A 138 15.98 -15.15 35.03
C GLU A 138 14.62 -14.47 34.83
N GLU A 139 14.61 -13.14 34.67
CA GLU A 139 13.38 -12.40 34.37
C GLU A 139 12.80 -12.80 33.01
N GLU A 140 13.63 -13.01 32.00
CA GLU A 140 13.20 -13.49 30.68
C GLU A 140 12.60 -14.90 30.78
N LYS A 141 13.21 -15.80 31.57
CA LYS A 141 12.65 -17.14 31.84
C LYS A 141 11.30 -17.05 32.58
N ARG A 142 11.16 -16.14 33.54
CA ARG A 142 9.88 -15.90 34.24
C ARG A 142 8.81 -15.43 33.27
N ARG A 143 9.11 -14.41 32.45
CA ARG A 143 8.18 -13.89 31.43
C ARG A 143 7.77 -14.94 30.41
N LYS A 144 8.73 -15.79 29.97
CA LYS A 144 8.43 -16.93 29.08
C LYS A 144 7.46 -17.91 29.72
N ARG A 145 7.71 -18.32 30.97
CA ARG A 145 6.81 -19.23 31.71
C ARG A 145 5.41 -18.66 31.90
N GLU A 146 5.30 -17.36 32.21
CA GLU A 146 4.00 -16.67 32.33
C GLU A 146 3.27 -16.62 30.98
N ALA A 147 3.99 -16.30 29.90
CA ALA A 147 3.43 -16.29 28.55
C ALA A 147 2.98 -17.70 28.11
N GLU A 148 3.75 -18.74 28.39
CA GLU A 148 3.39 -20.14 28.11
C GLU A 148 2.12 -20.55 28.85
N LYS A 149 2.00 -20.23 30.15
CA LYS A 149 0.77 -20.46 30.91
C LYS A 149 -0.42 -19.74 30.28
N ARG A 150 -0.23 -18.47 29.90
CA ARG A 150 -1.29 -17.67 29.29
C ARG A 150 -1.74 -18.23 27.94
N ILE A 151 -0.80 -18.72 27.13
CA ILE A 151 -1.11 -19.38 25.85
C ILE A 151 -1.89 -20.67 26.10
N ALA A 152 -1.48 -21.48 27.09
CA ALA A 152 -2.20 -22.71 27.44
C ALA A 152 -3.62 -22.43 27.93
N GLU A 153 -3.83 -21.41 28.75
CA GLU A 153 -5.17 -20.95 29.17
C GLU A 153 -6.03 -20.55 27.97
N LEU A 154 -5.48 -19.77 27.03
CA LEU A 154 -6.19 -19.34 25.83
C LEU A 154 -6.53 -20.53 24.91
N GLN A 155 -5.64 -21.53 24.82
CA GLN A 155 -5.90 -22.76 24.08
C GLN A 155 -7.03 -23.56 24.72
N GLN A 156 -7.04 -23.74 26.05
CA GLN A 156 -8.14 -24.41 26.74
C GLN A 156 -9.48 -23.71 26.55
N VAL A 157 -9.51 -22.38 26.63
CA VAL A 157 -10.70 -21.58 26.35
C VAL A 157 -11.12 -21.75 24.89
N SER A 158 -10.19 -21.77 23.94
CA SER A 158 -10.48 -22.01 22.53
C SER A 158 -11.08 -23.41 22.32
N ASP A 159 -10.46 -24.45 22.85
CA ASP A 159 -10.90 -25.84 22.69
C ASP A 159 -12.31 -26.02 23.25
N THR A 160 -12.57 -25.54 24.47
CA THR A 160 -13.91 -25.56 25.09
C THR A 160 -14.94 -24.74 24.29
N HIS A 161 -14.54 -23.58 23.76
CA HIS A 161 -15.41 -22.79 22.89
C HIS A 161 -15.75 -23.48 21.57
N TRP A 162 -14.86 -24.33 21.05
CA TRP A 162 -15.01 -25.00 19.75
C TRP A 162 -15.36 -26.49 19.87
N GLU A 163 -15.73 -26.99 21.05
CA GLU A 163 -16.22 -28.36 21.26
C GLU A 163 -17.42 -28.70 20.36
N ASP A 164 -18.35 -27.75 20.16
CA ASP A 164 -19.44 -27.85 19.18
C ASP A 164 -19.38 -26.71 18.15
N PRO A 165 -18.65 -26.92 17.03
CA PRO A 165 -18.56 -25.93 15.96
C PRO A 165 -19.91 -25.67 15.27
N PHE A 166 -20.85 -26.64 15.29
CA PHE A 166 -22.14 -26.48 14.64
C PHE A 166 -23.01 -25.49 15.41
N GLU A 167 -23.13 -25.64 16.73
CA GLU A 167 -23.90 -24.72 17.57
C GLU A 167 -23.33 -23.29 17.50
N LYS A 168 -22.01 -23.11 17.58
CA LYS A 168 -21.39 -21.78 17.47
C LYS A 168 -21.67 -21.13 16.11
N ASN A 169 -21.55 -21.89 15.02
CA ASN A 169 -21.88 -21.41 13.68
C ASN A 169 -23.37 -21.10 13.53
N GLN A 170 -24.26 -21.89 14.13
CA GLN A 170 -25.69 -21.62 14.14
C GLN A 170 -26.00 -20.32 14.87
N ARG A 171 -25.43 -20.10 16.06
CA ARG A 171 -25.57 -18.84 16.83
C ARG A 171 -25.05 -17.65 16.04
N ALA A 172 -23.86 -17.75 15.44
CA ALA A 172 -23.29 -16.69 14.60
C ALA A 172 -24.20 -16.35 13.42
N ARG A 173 -24.66 -17.36 12.67
CA ARG A 173 -25.60 -17.18 11.55
C ARG A 173 -26.91 -16.54 12.01
N HIS A 174 -27.43 -16.92 13.17
CA HIS A 174 -28.64 -16.35 13.74
C HIS A 174 -28.49 -14.84 14.01
N LEU A 175 -27.40 -14.44 14.67
CA LEU A 175 -27.08 -13.02 14.92
C LEU A 175 -26.92 -12.24 13.60
N PHE A 176 -26.20 -12.78 12.62
CA PHE A 176 -26.04 -12.14 11.32
C PHE A 176 -27.35 -12.02 10.54
N ARG A 177 -28.26 -13.00 10.66
CA ARG A 177 -29.59 -12.95 10.04
C ARG A 177 -30.47 -11.87 10.68
N GLN A 178 -30.47 -11.78 12.01
CA GLN A 178 -31.16 -10.70 12.72
C GLN A 178 -30.61 -9.33 12.33
N GLY A 179 -29.28 -9.15 12.34
CA GLY A 179 -28.65 -7.89 11.92
C GLY A 179 -28.82 -7.57 10.43
N ARG A 180 -28.99 -8.57 9.56
CA ARG A 180 -29.37 -8.35 8.16
C ARG A 180 -30.83 -7.89 8.06
N ALA A 181 -31.75 -8.57 8.73
CA ALA A 181 -33.17 -8.21 8.70
C ALA A 181 -33.41 -6.77 9.17
N LEU A 182 -32.73 -6.33 10.24
CA LEU A 182 -32.78 -4.95 10.72
C LEU A 182 -32.28 -3.95 9.66
N ARG A 183 -31.12 -4.20 9.04
CA ARG A 183 -30.56 -3.34 7.98
C ARG A 183 -31.44 -3.32 6.72
N ASP A 184 -32.04 -4.45 6.37
CA ASP A 184 -32.97 -4.54 5.24
C ASP A 184 -34.27 -3.76 5.53
N GLU A 185 -34.75 -3.77 6.77
CA GLU A 185 -35.91 -2.98 7.19
C GLU A 185 -35.61 -1.47 7.19
N GLU A 186 -34.44 -1.08 7.70
CA GLU A 186 -33.95 0.31 7.68
C GLU A 186 -33.78 0.82 6.24
N SER A 187 -33.13 0.03 5.38
CA SER A 187 -32.98 0.33 3.95
C SER A 187 -34.34 0.52 3.23
N LYS A 188 -35.36 -0.29 3.58
CA LYS A 188 -36.72 -0.10 3.05
C LYS A 188 -37.41 1.16 3.58
N LYS A 189 -37.15 1.57 4.83
CA LYS A 189 -37.66 2.84 5.38
C LYS A 189 -37.01 4.01 4.66
N ASP A 190 -35.70 3.94 4.44
CA ASP A 190 -34.94 4.96 3.73
C ASP A 190 -35.38 5.08 2.26
N SER A 191 -35.56 3.96 1.56
CA SER A 191 -36.02 3.96 0.17
C SER A 191 -37.41 4.60 0.05
N ARG A 192 -38.32 4.32 0.98
CA ARG A 192 -39.66 4.96 1.02
C ARG A 192 -39.59 6.47 1.18
N ILE A 193 -38.66 6.97 2.00
CA ILE A 193 -38.43 8.40 2.19
C ILE A 193 -37.84 9.00 0.91
N GLN A 194 -36.83 8.34 0.32
CA GLN A 194 -36.21 8.75 -0.94
C GLN A 194 -37.24 8.83 -2.07
N ASP A 195 -38.10 7.83 -2.23
CA ASP A 195 -39.15 7.81 -3.24
C ASP A 195 -40.18 8.93 -3.00
N ARG A 196 -40.63 9.12 -1.76
CA ARG A 196 -41.62 10.15 -1.40
C ARG A 196 -41.14 11.57 -1.69
N TYR A 197 -39.84 11.83 -1.50
CA TYR A 197 -39.23 13.14 -1.70
C TYR A 197 -38.37 13.23 -2.97
N SER A 198 -38.35 12.18 -3.80
CA SER A 198 -37.51 12.07 -5.01
C SER A 198 -36.02 12.39 -4.77
N LEU A 199 -35.46 11.89 -3.65
CA LEU A 199 -34.06 12.12 -3.27
C LEU A 199 -33.14 11.06 -3.89
N SER A 200 -32.06 11.50 -4.54
CA SER A 200 -31.04 10.62 -5.13
C SER A 200 -29.80 10.43 -4.24
N ILE A 201 -29.89 10.77 -2.95
CA ILE A 201 -28.76 10.83 -2.01
C ILE A 201 -28.94 9.74 -0.94
N PRO A 202 -27.89 9.00 -0.56
CA PRO A 202 -27.97 8.02 0.53
C PRO A 202 -28.33 8.71 1.85
N LEU A 203 -29.34 8.18 2.53
CA LEU A 203 -29.73 8.67 3.86
C LEU A 203 -28.79 8.10 4.93
N LEU A 204 -28.50 8.92 5.93
CA LEU A 204 -27.68 8.56 7.09
C LEU A 204 -28.60 8.29 8.27
N ALA A 205 -28.12 7.49 9.22
CA ALA A 205 -28.83 7.26 10.48
C ALA A 205 -29.07 8.59 11.21
N PRO A 206 -30.20 8.74 11.92
CA PRO A 206 -30.52 9.97 12.64
C PRO A 206 -29.47 10.24 13.72
N CYS A 207 -28.98 11.48 13.76
CA CYS A 207 -28.12 11.99 14.82
C CYS A 207 -28.95 12.72 15.86
N ALA A 208 -28.66 12.52 17.15
CA ALA A 208 -29.42 13.15 18.25
C ALA A 208 -29.43 14.69 18.16
N GLU A 209 -28.32 15.29 17.75
CA GLU A 209 -28.21 16.74 17.57
C GLU A 209 -29.13 17.27 16.45
N ASP A 210 -29.35 16.48 15.40
CA ASP A 210 -30.20 16.88 14.28
C ASP A 210 -31.69 16.81 14.66
N GLU A 211 -32.08 15.85 15.51
CA GLU A 211 -33.43 15.77 16.06
C GLU A 211 -33.75 16.97 16.96
N GLU A 212 -32.81 17.41 17.79
CA GLU A 212 -32.99 18.59 18.65
C GLU A 212 -33.15 19.87 17.83
N LYS A 213 -32.31 20.06 16.81
CA LYS A 213 -32.41 21.20 15.88
C LYS A 213 -33.74 21.20 15.12
N ALA A 214 -34.18 20.04 14.64
CA ALA A 214 -35.44 19.90 13.92
C ALA A 214 -36.66 20.31 14.76
N LYS A 215 -36.66 19.99 16.08
CA LYS A 215 -37.72 20.41 17.01
C LYS A 215 -37.79 21.92 17.21
N LEU A 216 -36.65 22.61 17.14
CA LEU A 216 -36.57 24.07 17.32
C LEU A 216 -37.04 24.84 16.08
N THR A 217 -37.00 24.23 14.90
CA THR A 217 -37.47 24.83 13.65
C THR A 217 -38.99 24.64 13.45
N ALA A 218 -39.76 25.73 13.55
CA ALA A 218 -41.18 25.75 13.22
C ALA A 218 -41.41 26.26 11.78
N PHE A 219 -42.02 25.45 10.92
CA PHE A 219 -42.46 25.89 9.58
C PHE A 219 -43.90 26.43 9.65
N GLN A 220 -44.10 27.72 9.35
CA GLN A 220 -45.44 28.31 9.18
C GLN A 220 -46.03 27.87 7.83
N GLY A 221 -46.94 26.89 7.86
CA GLY A 221 -47.62 26.40 6.65
C GLY A 221 -48.68 27.38 6.14
N LYS A 222 -48.38 28.12 5.05
CA LYS A 222 -49.42 28.63 4.14
C LYS A 222 -49.64 27.62 3.03
N PHE A 223 -50.64 26.75 3.19
CA PHE A 223 -51.16 25.96 2.08
C PHE A 223 -51.95 26.90 1.16
N ILE A 224 -51.42 27.18 -0.04
CA ILE A 224 -52.20 27.76 -1.14
C ILE A 224 -52.90 26.58 -1.80
N LEU A 225 -54.20 26.46 -1.55
CA LEU A 225 -55.10 25.60 -2.31
C LEU A 225 -55.29 26.21 -3.70
N LEU A 226 -54.91 25.47 -4.74
CA LEU A 226 -55.37 25.63 -6.12
C LEU A 226 -56.33 24.49 -6.45
#